data_AF-A0A0C9YH65-F1
#
_entry.id   AF-A0A0C9YH65-F1
#
_cell.length_a   1.000
_cell.length_b   1.000
_cell.length_c   1.000
_cell.angle_alpha   90.00
_cell.angle_beta   90.00
_cell.angle_gamma   90.00
#
_symmetry.space_group_name_H-M   'P 1'
#
loop_
_entity.id
_entity.type
_entity.pdbx_description
1 polymer ?
#
loop_
_entity_poly.entity_id
_entity_poly.type
_entity_poly.pdbx_seq_one_letter_code
_entity_poly.pdbx_strand_id
1 'polypeptide(L)'
;LEKMRQLIADWQSKWGAESTWPKKFYEQLKYAQGRGRHATDTFFLQCEAHVEDGRRLLWLLRSMTHKGFRGMLHRVVDSYKQVFDLLTSLLIELRFFEVKLDEYALISPLSQISKSRYYFTV
;
A
#
# COMPACT_ATOMS: atom_id res chain seq x y z
N LEU A 1 12.53 16.49 2.02
CA LEU A 1 11.22 15.80 2.18
C LEU A 1 10.30 16.07 1.00
N GLU A 2 10.38 17.23 0.35
CA GLU A 2 9.50 17.58 -0.78
C GLU A 2 9.44 16.54 -1.91
N LYS A 3 10.59 16.06 -2.39
CA LYS A 3 10.61 14.98 -3.39
C LYS A 3 9.87 13.71 -2.93
N MET A 4 9.95 13.38 -1.64
CA MET A 4 9.25 12.22 -1.09
C MET A 4 7.74 12.46 -1.04
N ARG A 5 7.31 13.69 -0.73
CA ARG A 5 5.89 14.06 -0.79
C ARG A 5 5.33 13.88 -2.19
N GLN A 6 6.06 14.34 -3.20
CA GLN A 6 5.64 14.19 -4.59
C GLN A 6 5.53 12.71 -4.98
N LEU A 7 6.54 11.90 -4.64
CA LEU A 7 6.51 10.45 -4.92
C LEU A 7 5.35 9.74 -4.23
N ILE A 8 5.03 10.10 -2.98
CA ILE A 8 3.88 9.53 -2.27
C ILE A 8 2.58 10.00 -2.91
N ALA A 9 2.44 11.29 -3.23
CA ALA A 9 1.26 11.84 -3.86
C ALA A 9 0.99 11.23 -5.26
N ASP A 10 2.05 10.97 -6.03
CA ASP A 10 1.95 10.31 -7.33
C ASP A 10 1.60 8.82 -7.23
N TRP A 11 2.06 8.17 -6.15
CA TRP A 11 1.73 6.78 -5.85
C TRP A 11 0.30 6.60 -5.34
N GLN A 12 -0.20 7.51 -4.51
CA GLN A 12 -1.51 7.39 -3.90
C GLN A 12 -2.63 7.15 -4.91
N SER A 13 -3.52 6.22 -4.59
CA SER A 13 -4.68 5.92 -5.41
C SER A 13 -5.58 7.14 -5.52
N LYS A 14 -6.11 7.37 -6.72
CA LYS A 14 -7.06 8.46 -6.98
C LYS A 14 -8.46 8.16 -6.44
N TRP A 15 -8.56 7.29 -5.44
CA TRP A 15 -9.82 6.86 -4.83
C TRP A 15 -10.36 7.88 -3.83
N GLY A 16 -9.55 8.86 -3.43
CA GLY A 16 -9.94 9.93 -2.53
C GLY A 16 -9.74 9.54 -1.07
N ALA A 17 -10.67 9.94 -0.20
CA ALA A 17 -10.55 9.69 1.23
C ALA A 17 -10.61 8.19 1.58
N GLU A 18 -9.91 7.79 2.65
CA GLU A 18 -9.84 6.40 3.14
C GLU A 18 -11.22 5.74 3.29
N SER A 19 -12.21 6.49 3.79
CA SER A 19 -13.59 6.01 3.95
C SER A 19 -14.26 5.54 2.66
N THR A 20 -13.77 6.00 1.51
CA THR A 20 -14.31 5.64 0.19
C THR A 20 -13.59 4.46 -0.45
N TRP A 21 -12.40 4.08 0.05
CA TRP A 21 -11.58 3.03 -0.56
C TRP A 21 -12.27 1.66 -0.62
N PRO A 22 -12.95 1.15 0.43
CA PRO A 22 -13.64 -0.14 0.34
C PRO A 22 -14.68 -0.18 -0.78
N LYS A 23 -15.46 0.90 -0.92
CA LYS A 23 -16.47 1.04 -1.96
C LYS A 23 -15.83 1.09 -3.34
N LYS A 24 -14.77 1.89 -3.51
CA LYS A 24 -14.04 2.03 -4.78
C LYS A 24 -13.37 0.74 -5.22
N PHE A 25 -12.74 0.03 -4.29
CA PHE A 25 -12.16 -1.28 -4.53
C PHE A 25 -13.22 -2.25 -5.05
N TYR A 26 -14.36 -2.35 -4.36
CA TYR A 26 -15.43 -3.25 -4.77
C TYR A 26 -16.06 -2.87 -6.11
N GLU A 27 -16.24 -1.58 -6.40
CA GLU A 27 -16.71 -1.09 -7.70
C GLU A 27 -15.76 -1.52 -8.83
N GLN A 28 -14.45 -1.35 -8.66
CA GLN A 28 -13.45 -1.73 -9.66
C GLN A 28 -13.34 -3.26 -9.80
N LEU A 29 -13.38 -4.00 -8.70
CA LEU A 29 -13.37 -5.46 -8.73
C LEU A 29 -14.60 -6.01 -9.46
N LYS A 30 -15.81 -5.53 -9.11
CA LYS A 30 -17.05 -5.97 -9.76
C LYS A 30 -17.02 -5.65 -11.26
N TYR A 31 -16.46 -4.50 -11.63
CA TYR A 31 -16.27 -4.13 -13.02
C TYR A 31 -15.31 -5.07 -13.76
N ALA A 32 -14.18 -5.41 -13.15
CA ALA A 32 -13.21 -6.35 -13.70
C ALA A 32 -13.81 -7.77 -13.84
N GLN A 33 -14.56 -8.23 -12.84
CA GLN A 33 -15.28 -9.50 -12.86
C GLN A 33 -16.32 -9.56 -13.98
N GLY A 34 -17.06 -8.46 -14.20
CA GLY A 34 -18.01 -8.34 -15.31
C GLY A 34 -17.36 -8.43 -16.69
N ARG A 35 -16.06 -8.11 -16.79
CA ARG A 35 -15.25 -8.25 -18.02
C ARG A 35 -14.57 -9.61 -18.16
N GLY A 36 -14.71 -10.50 -17.18
CA GLY A 36 -14.19 -11.86 -17.18
C GLY A 36 -12.88 -12.06 -16.41
N ARG A 37 -12.41 -13.30 -16.41
CA ARG A 37 -11.27 -13.75 -15.58
C ARG A 37 -9.99 -12.96 -15.85
N HIS A 38 -9.61 -12.78 -17.11
CA HIS A 38 -8.37 -12.09 -17.45
C HIS A 38 -8.35 -10.63 -16.93
N ALA A 39 -9.47 -9.92 -17.02
CA ALA A 39 -9.58 -8.57 -16.49
C ALA A 39 -9.51 -8.55 -14.95
N THR A 40 -10.08 -9.56 -14.30
CA THR A 40 -10.00 -9.74 -12.83
C THR A 40 -8.56 -10.00 -12.40
N ASP A 41 -7.85 -10.90 -13.06
CA ASP A 41 -6.45 -11.21 -12.77
C ASP A 41 -5.57 -9.95 -12.98
N THR A 42 -5.82 -9.21 -14.05
CA THR A 42 -5.12 -7.94 -14.34
C THR A 42 -5.34 -6.90 -13.24
N PHE A 43 -6.57 -6.79 -12.72
CA PHE A 43 -6.87 -5.88 -11.61
C PHE A 43 -6.06 -6.25 -10.35
N PHE A 44 -6.01 -7.54 -9.99
CA PHE A 44 -5.21 -7.98 -8.84
C PHE A 44 -3.71 -7.77 -9.05
N LEU A 45 -3.17 -8.02 -10.26
CA LEU A 45 -1.77 -7.70 -10.58
C LEU A 45 -1.46 -6.21 -10.44
N GLN A 46 -2.40 -5.33 -10.79
CA GLN A 46 -2.25 -3.88 -10.57
C GLN A 46 -2.22 -3.53 -9.07
N CYS A 47 -3.07 -4.16 -8.26
CA CYS A 47 -3.03 -4.00 -6.81
C CYS A 47 -1.71 -4.50 -6.20
N GLU A 48 -1.20 -5.64 -6.66
CA GLU A 48 0.11 -6.16 -6.22
C GLU A 48 1.25 -5.21 -6.59
N ALA A 49 1.26 -4.71 -7.84
CA ALA A 49 2.24 -3.72 -8.28
C ALA A 49 2.19 -2.45 -7.43
N HIS A 50 0.99 -1.96 -7.10
CA HIS A 50 0.78 -0.81 -6.22
C HIS A 50 1.37 -1.03 -4.83
N VAL A 51 1.19 -2.22 -4.25
CA VAL A 51 1.76 -2.60 -2.96
C VAL A 51 3.29 -2.65 -3.02
N GLU A 52 3.87 -3.24 -4.06
CA GLU A 52 5.32 -3.31 -4.22
C GLU A 52 5.96 -1.93 -4.39
N ASP A 53 5.33 -1.03 -5.15
CA ASP A 53 5.79 0.35 -5.26
C ASP A 53 5.67 1.10 -3.92
N GLY A 54 4.60 0.87 -3.16
CA GLY A 54 4.47 1.41 -1.80
C GLY A 54 5.55 0.91 -0.83
N ARG A 55 5.92 -0.38 -0.93
CA ARG A 55 7.03 -0.96 -0.15
C ARG A 55 8.39 -0.34 -0.52
N ARG A 56 8.62 -0.07 -1.81
CA ARG A 56 9.82 0.65 -2.26
C ARG A 56 9.88 2.06 -1.69
N LEU A 57 8.75 2.77 -1.66
CA LEU A 57 8.64 4.08 -1.02
C LEU A 57 8.90 4.02 0.50
N LEU A 58 8.41 3.01 1.22
CA LEU A 58 8.78 2.79 2.63
C LEU A 58 10.28 2.63 2.80
N TRP A 59 10.91 1.85 1.93
CA TRP A 59 12.35 1.61 1.99
C TRP A 59 13.14 2.89 1.74
N LEU A 60 12.72 3.71 0.76
CA LEU A 60 13.29 5.02 0.50
C LEU A 60 13.14 5.95 1.72
N LEU A 61 11.93 6.05 2.30
CA LEU A 61 11.68 6.88 3.48
C LEU A 61 12.56 6.45 4.66
N ARG A 62 12.67 5.15 4.91
CA ARG A 62 13.57 4.57 5.92
C ARG A 62 15.03 4.94 5.65
N SER A 63 15.49 4.83 4.40
CA SER A 63 16.88 5.18 4.05
C SER A 63 17.21 6.65 4.31
N MET A 64 16.21 7.55 4.21
CA MET A 64 16.37 8.97 4.48
C MET A 64 16.46 9.27 5.97
N THR A 65 15.69 8.57 6.81
CA THR A 65 15.72 8.77 8.27
C THR A 65 17.03 8.25 8.88
N HIS A 66 17.58 7.15 8.37
CA HIS A 66 18.88 6.60 8.81
C HIS A 66 20.06 7.53 8.53
N LYS A 67 20.00 8.38 7.50
CA LYS A 67 21.05 9.37 7.20
C LYS A 67 21.08 10.55 8.18
N GLY A 68 20.12 10.62 9.10
CA GLY A 68 20.05 11.58 10.19
C GLY A 68 19.58 12.97 9.75
N PHE A 69 18.79 13.62 10.60
CA PHE A 69 18.45 15.03 10.44
C PHE A 69 19.58 15.88 11.04
N ARG A 70 20.48 16.42 10.22
CA ARG A 70 21.45 17.42 10.69
C ARG A 70 20.74 18.78 10.78
N GLY A 71 20.52 19.30 11.99
CA GLY A 71 19.88 20.61 12.17
C GLY A 71 19.66 21.03 13.63
N MET A 72 19.23 22.29 13.81
CA MET A 72 18.79 22.87 15.09
C MET A 72 17.57 22.13 15.64
N LEU A 73 17.46 21.98 16.97
CA LEU A 73 16.44 21.16 17.65
C LEU A 73 15.00 21.37 17.15
N HIS A 74 14.58 22.62 16.95
CA HIS A 74 13.23 22.93 16.43
C HIS A 74 13.01 22.42 15.00
N ARG A 75 14.01 22.54 14.11
CA ARG A 75 13.95 22.01 12.74
C ARG A 75 13.92 20.48 12.71
N VAL A 76 14.50 19.83 13.73
CA VAL A 76 14.47 18.37 13.87
C VAL A 76 13.07 17.89 14.26
N VAL A 77 12.38 18.57 15.17
CA VAL A 77 10.99 18.25 15.56
C VAL A 77 10.04 18.38 14.37
N ASP A 78 10.13 19.48 13.62
CA ASP A 78 9.31 19.68 12.42
C ASP A 78 9.58 18.61 11.34
N SER A 79 10.85 18.25 11.16
CA SER A 79 11.24 17.21 10.20
C SER A 79 10.71 15.83 10.60
N TYR A 80 10.74 15.51 11.90
CA TYR A 80 10.19 14.26 12.43
C TYR A 80 8.68 14.18 12.22
N LYS A 81 7.94 15.26 12.55
CA LYS A 81 6.49 15.32 12.35
C LYS A 81 6.13 15.10 10.87
N GLN A 82 6.82 15.78 9.96
CA GLN A 82 6.58 15.62 8.53
C GLN A 82 6.83 14.19 8.03
N VAL A 83 7.87 13.53 8.55
CA VAL A 83 8.17 12.13 8.19
C VAL A 83 7.12 11.20 8.75
N PHE A 84 6.65 11.44 9.97
CA PHE A 84 5.58 10.66 10.59
C PHE A 84 4.27 10.80 9.81
N ASP A 85 3.90 12.00 9.38
CA ASP A 85 2.72 12.24 8.56
C ASP A 85 2.82 11.48 7.22
N LEU A 86 3.99 11.53 6.55
CA LEU A 86 4.24 10.79 5.31
C LEU A 86 4.19 9.28 5.52
N LEU A 87 4.79 8.78 6.60
CA LEU A 87 4.78 7.37 6.94
C LEU A 87 3.34 6.89 7.20
N THR A 88 2.58 7.67 7.96
CA THR A 88 1.18 7.37 8.30
C THR A 88 0.34 7.30 7.03
N SER A 89 0.40 8.34 6.20
CA SER A 89 -0.34 8.40 4.93
C SER A 89 -0.03 7.22 4.02
N LEU A 90 1.23 6.80 3.95
CA LEU A 90 1.64 5.68 3.12
C LEU A 90 1.21 4.33 3.71
N LEU A 91 1.39 4.13 5.02
CA LEU A 91 1.06 2.88 5.68
C LEU A 91 -0.44 2.58 5.66
N ILE A 92 -1.29 3.60 5.82
CA ILE A 92 -2.74 3.44 5.79
C ILE A 92 -3.18 2.85 4.44
N GLU A 93 -2.72 3.44 3.33
CA GLU A 93 -3.07 2.94 1.99
C GLU A 93 -2.43 1.60 1.68
N LEU A 94 -1.15 1.43 2.00
CA LEU A 94 -0.46 0.17 1.78
C LEU A 94 -1.15 -0.98 2.51
N ARG A 95 -1.54 -0.76 3.77
CA ARG A 95 -2.25 -1.75 4.58
C ARG A 95 -3.62 -2.09 4.02
N PHE A 96 -4.35 -1.09 3.51
CA PHE A 96 -5.63 -1.35 2.86
C PHE A 96 -5.47 -2.34 1.70
N PHE A 97 -4.54 -2.10 0.79
CA PHE A 97 -4.33 -2.99 -0.36
C PHE A 97 -3.77 -4.36 0.05
N GLU A 98 -2.83 -4.42 0.99
CA GLU A 98 -2.30 -5.70 1.51
C GLU A 98 -3.43 -6.58 2.10
N VAL A 99 -4.32 -5.99 2.90
CA VAL A 99 -5.47 -6.72 3.49
C VAL A 99 -6.41 -7.20 2.39
N LYS A 100 -6.72 -6.37 1.39
CA LYS A 100 -7.59 -6.80 0.28
C LYS A 100 -6.96 -7.91 -0.54
N LEU A 101 -5.68 -7.84 -0.88
CA LEU A 101 -5.01 -8.91 -1.59
C LEU A 101 -5.04 -10.24 -0.80
N ASP A 102 -4.83 -10.19 0.52
CA ASP A 102 -4.88 -11.38 1.39
C ASP A 102 -6.30 -11.97 1.47
N GLU A 103 -7.33 -11.13 1.66
CA GLU A 103 -8.74 -11.56 1.65
C GLU A 103 -9.11 -12.33 0.38
N TYR A 104 -8.69 -11.84 -0.80
CA TYR A 104 -9.05 -12.45 -2.09
C TYR A 104 -8.12 -13.58 -2.51
N ALA A 105 -6.87 -13.62 -2.03
CA ALA A 105 -5.99 -14.76 -2.20
C ALA A 105 -6.59 -16.02 -1.56
N LEU A 106 -7.25 -15.90 -0.41
CA LEU A 106 -7.90 -17.02 0.29
C LEU A 106 -9.18 -17.53 -0.40
N ILE A 107 -9.82 -16.72 -1.26
CA ILE A 107 -11.13 -17.02 -1.88
C ILE A 107 -10.98 -17.57 -3.31
N SER A 108 -9.83 -17.40 -3.96
CA SER A 108 -9.60 -17.91 -5.32
C SER A 108 -9.23 -19.40 -5.31
N PRO A 109 -9.92 -20.28 -6.05
CA PRO A 109 -9.57 -21.71 -6.11
C PRO A 109 -8.17 -21.99 -6.72
N LEU A 110 -7.52 -20.98 -7.32
CA LEU A 110 -6.14 -21.08 -7.81
C LEU A 110 -5.08 -20.92 -6.71
N SER A 111 -5.44 -20.49 -5.50
CA SER A 111 -4.48 -20.34 -4.38
C SER A 111 -4.22 -21.63 -3.60
N GLN A 112 -4.80 -22.76 -4.04
CA GLN A 112 -4.49 -24.08 -3.50
C GLN A 112 -3.07 -24.59 -3.87
N ILE A 113 -2.20 -23.72 -4.38
CA ILE A 113 -0.79 -23.99 -4.68
C ILE A 113 0.13 -23.02 -3.92
N SER A 114 -0.08 -22.85 -2.62
CA SER A 114 1.04 -22.64 -1.71
C SER A 114 0.70 -23.20 -0.33
N LYS A 115 0.93 -24.51 -0.18
CA LYS A 115 1.08 -25.16 1.13
C LYS A 115 2.28 -24.57 1.87
N SER A 116 2.16 -23.37 2.43
CA SER A 116 3.20 -22.81 3.30
C SER A 116 2.72 -21.59 4.09
N ARG A 117 1.54 -21.66 4.72
CA ARG A 117 1.19 -20.79 5.86
C ARG A 117 0.34 -21.55 6.88
N TYR A 118 0.89 -22.64 7.39
CA TYR A 118 0.54 -23.10 8.73
C TYR A 118 1.55 -22.48 9.68
N TYR A 119 1.13 -21.49 10.45
CA TYR A 119 1.81 -21.14 11.69
C TYR A 119 0.82 -21.36 12.84
N PHE A 120 1.02 -22.52 13.48
CA PHE A 120 0.76 -22.89 14.87
C PHE A 120 -0.69 -22.87 15.40
N THR A 121 -1.24 -24.08 15.49
CA THR A 121 -1.87 -24.62 16.70
C THR A 121 -0.91 -24.59 17.89
N VAL A 122 -1.33 -23.96 18.99
CA VAL A 122 -1.31 -24.52 20.36
C VAL A 122 -2.59 -24.07 21.04
#